data_AF-A0A842UY38-F1
#
_entry.id   AF-A0A842UY38-F1
#
_cell.length_a   1.000
_cell.length_b   1.000
_cell.length_c   1.000
_cell.angle_alpha   90.00
_cell.angle_beta   90.00
_cell.angle_gamma   90.00
#
_symmetry.space_group_name_H-M   'P 1'
#
loop_
_entity.id
_entity.type
_entity.pdbx_description
1 polymer ?
#
loop_
_entity_poly.entity_id
_entity_poly.type
_entity_poly.pdbx_seq_one_letter_code
_entity_poly.pdbx_strand_id
1 'polypeptide(L)' 'MKIAITGGKGGTGKSTIAVALASLISKNKDVLLIDADVDCPDDHLLL' A
#
# COMPACT_ATOMS: atom_id res chain seq x y z
N MET A 1 3.24 -15.02 -1.15
CA MET A 1 1.85 -14.57 -0.91
C MET A 1 1.66 -13.24 -1.63
N LYS A 2 0.49 -12.95 -2.20
CA LYS A 2 0.19 -11.68 -2.88
C LYS A 2 -1.07 -11.08 -2.25
N ILE A 3 -1.03 -9.80 -1.89
CA ILE A 3 -2.14 -9.05 -1.30
C ILE A 3 -2.37 -7.83 -2.18
N ALA A 4 -3.61 -7.57 -2.55
CA ALA A 4 -3.99 -6.37 -3.30
C ALA A 4 -4.99 -5.56 -2.46
N ILE A 5 -4.68 -4.28 -2.25
CA ILE A 5 -5.60 -3.33 -1.63
C ILE A 5 -6.29 -2.58 -2.77
N THR A 6 -7.56 -2.86 -3.00
CA THR A 6 -8.33 -2.32 -4.13
C THR A 6 -9.71 -1.85 -3.69
N GLY A 7 -10.41 -1.14 -4.58
CA GLY A 7 -11.79 -0.69 -4.36
C GLY A 7 -11.91 0.50 -3.41
N GLY A 8 -13.04 1.22 -3.50
CA GLY A 8 -13.27 2.49 -2.79
C GLY A 8 -13.23 3.70 -3.72
N LYS A 9 -13.52 4.88 -3.19
CA LYS A 9 -13.42 6.18 -3.88
C LYS A 9 -12.03 6.81 -3.64
N GLY A 10 -11.77 7.97 -4.22
CA GLY A 10 -10.63 8.80 -3.81
C GLY A 10 -10.72 9.14 -2.31
N GLY A 11 -9.59 9.08 -1.61
CA GLY A 11 -9.52 9.45 -0.18
C GLY A 11 -10.05 8.42 0.84
N THR A 12 -10.35 7.17 0.44
CA THR A 12 -10.83 6.13 1.39
C THR A 12 -9.71 5.43 2.17
N GLY A 13 -8.46 5.91 2.10
CA GLY A 13 -7.33 5.39 2.87
C GLY A 13 -6.65 4.12 2.32
N LYS A 14 -6.80 3.85 1.01
CA LYS A 14 -6.22 2.66 0.35
C LYS A 14 -4.69 2.61 0.48
N SER A 15 -4.00 3.66 0.03
CA SER A 15 -2.54 3.80 0.13
C SER A 15 -2.06 3.71 1.58
N THR A 16 -2.76 4.38 2.50
CA THR A 16 -2.47 4.33 3.94
C THR A 16 -2.48 2.90 4.49
N ILE A 17 -3.50 2.11 4.15
CA ILE A 17 -3.58 0.71 4.59
C ILE A 17 -2.52 -0.14 3.89
N ALA A 18 -2.27 0.06 2.60
CA ALA A 18 -1.26 -0.68 1.84
C ALA A 18 0.13 -0.51 2.46
N VAL A 19 0.54 0.73 2.74
CA VAL A 19 1.83 1.07 3.35
C VAL A 19 1.92 0.55 4.79
N ALA A 20 0.88 0.77 5.61
CA ALA A 20 0.88 0.29 7.00
C ALA A 20 0.99 -1.25 7.08
N LEU A 21 0.28 -1.96 6.21
CA LEU A 21 0.32 -3.41 6.13
C LEU A 21 1.70 -3.90 5.66
N ALA A 22 2.25 -3.29 4.60
CA ALA A 22 3.59 -3.63 4.11
C ALA A 22 4.66 -3.40 5.19
N SER A 23 4.62 -2.25 5.87
CA SER A 23 5.53 -1.92 6.98
C SER A 23 5.45 -2.95 8.12
N LEU A 24 4.25 -3.36 8.52
CA LEU A 24 4.08 -4.36 9.57
C LEU A 24 4.63 -5.74 9.18
N ILE A 25 4.34 -6.20 7.95
CA ILE A 25 4.80 -7.50 7.46
C ILE A 25 6.31 -7.51 7.25
N SER A 26 6.89 -6.39 6.81
CA SER A 26 8.32 -6.25 6.53
C SER A 26 9.21 -6.52 7.75
N LYS A 27 8.67 -6.40 8.97
CA LYS A 27 9.38 -6.72 10.22
C LYS A 27 9.81 -8.18 10.34
N ASN A 28 9.14 -9.10 9.63
CA ASN A 28 9.39 -10.54 9.76
C ASN A 28 9.55 -11.26 8.41
N LYS A 29 9.36 -10.58 7.28
CA LYS A 29 9.41 -11.16 5.93
C LYS A 29 9.89 -10.12 4.92
N ASP A 30 10.53 -10.56 3.85
CA ASP A 30 10.81 -9.69 2.71
C ASP A 30 9.50 -9.28 2.03
N VAL A 31 9.31 -7.97 1.86
CA VAL A 31 8.10 -7.38 1.27
C VAL A 31 8.51 -6.46 0.13
N LEU A 32 7.81 -6.63 -1.01
CA LEU A 32 7.80 -5.67 -2.10
C LEU A 32 6.44 -4.96 -2.10
N LEU A 33 6.43 -3.67 -1.79
CA LEU A 33 5.27 -2.80 -1.97
C LEU A 33 5.28 -2.28 -3.42
N ILE A 34 4.12 -2.30 -4.08
CA ILE A 34 3.94 -1.82 -5.45
C ILE A 34 2.76 -0.85 -5.43
N ASP A 35 3.06 0.41 -5.72
CA ASP A 35 2.03 1.42 -5.97
C ASP A 35 1.51 1.26 -7.39
N ALA A 36 0.24 0.86 -7.50
CA ALA A 36 -0.43 0.63 -8.77
C ALA A 36 -1.52 1.67 -9.06
N ASP A 37 -1.57 2.78 -8.29
CA ASP A 37 -2.48 3.89 -8.54
C ASP A 37 -1.92 4.77 -9.67
N VAL A 38 -2.62 4.79 -10.81
CA VAL A 38 -2.24 5.60 -11.99
C VAL A 38 -2.55 7.08 -11.77
N ASP A 39 -3.56 7.40 -10.96
CA ASP A 39 -4.05 8.76 -10.76
C ASP A 39 -3.21 9.50 -9.71
N CYS A 40 -2.84 8.82 -8.61
CA CYS A 40 -2.08 9.43 -7.52
C CYS A 40 -1.21 8.40 -6.78
N PRO A 41 -0.02 8.06 -7.32
CA PRO A 41 0.90 7.15 -6.66
C PRO A 41 1.62 7.84 -5.48
N ASP A 42 1.04 7.74 -4.28
CA ASP A 42 1.48 8.43 -3.07
C ASP A 42 2.09 7.54 -1.98
N ASP A 43 2.27 6.22 -2.23
CA ASP A 43 2.82 5.29 -1.23
C ASP A 43 4.20 5.74 -0.70
N HIS A 44 5.02 6.33 -1.56
CA HIS A 44 6.35 6.85 -1.21
C HIS A 44 6.33 8.05 -0.24
N LEU A 45 5.22 8.78 -0.15
CA LEU A 45 5.04 9.89 0.79
C LEU A 45 4.62 9.39 2.18
N LEU A 46 4.07 8.18 2.26
CA LEU A 46 3.50 7.59 3.46
C LEU A 46 4.44 6.60 4.18
N LEU A 47 5.57 6.26 3.55
CA LEU A 47 6.59 5.32 4.03
C LEU A 47 7.47 5.88 5.15
#